data_AF-A0AAE2J7H7-F1
#
_entry.id   AF-A0AAE2J7H7-F1
#
_cell.length_a   1.000
_cell.length_b   1.000
_cell.length_c   1.000
_cell.angle_alpha   90.00
_cell.angle_beta   90.00
_cell.angle_gamma   90.00
#
_symmetry.space_group_name_H-M   'P 1'
#
loop_
_entity.id
_entity.type
_entity.pdbx_description
1 polymer ?
#
loop_
_entity_poly.entity_id
_entity_poly.type
_entity_poly.pdbx_seq_one_letter_code
_entity_poly.pdbx_strand_id
1 'polypeptide(L)'
;MKDKYPEGYIELRHPVDAVPAPKFAEMIGKTANAVGDMVRDGKLPVVQMKNPESLTNRSENWIYIPEFNRAMRDAYFNRPKEQRDAWLLWIGL
;
A
#
# COMPACT_ATOMS: atom_id res chain seq x y z
N MET A 1 -14.79 0.16 15.48
CA MET A 1 -13.61 0.58 14.68
C MET A 1 -13.00 1.91 15.12
N LYS A 2 -13.71 2.80 15.84
CA LYS A 2 -13.15 4.05 16.35
C LYS A 2 -12.10 3.86 17.46
N ASP A 3 -12.13 2.73 18.19
CA ASP A 3 -11.29 2.53 19.39
C ASP A 3 -9.92 1.89 19.13
N LYS A 4 -9.59 1.54 17.88
CA LYS A 4 -8.31 0.87 17.55
C LYS A 4 -7.15 1.83 17.30
N TYR A 5 -7.46 3.11 17.07
CA TYR A 5 -6.52 4.12 16.61
C TYR A 5 -6.65 5.36 17.50
N PRO A 6 -5.78 5.55 18.51
CA PRO A 6 -5.92 6.60 19.52
C PRO A 6 -5.79 8.02 18.96
N GLU A 7 -5.22 8.18 17.77
CA GLU A 7 -5.01 9.47 17.12
C GLU A 7 -5.90 9.56 15.86
N GLY A 8 -6.64 10.66 15.71
CA GLY A 8 -7.28 11.00 14.43
C GLY A 8 -6.22 11.28 13.39
N TYR A 9 -5.75 10.24 12.69
CA TYR A 9 -4.64 10.35 11.76
C TYR A 9 -4.99 11.26 10.57
N ILE A 10 -4.08 12.19 10.26
CA ILE A 10 -4.09 12.92 9.00
C ILE A 10 -3.73 11.91 7.91
N GLU A 11 -4.69 11.55 7.07
CA GLU A 11 -4.41 10.83 5.84
C GLU A 11 -3.72 11.77 4.87
N LEU A 12 -2.43 11.56 4.62
CA LEU A 12 -1.76 12.13 3.45
C LEU A 12 -2.37 11.45 2.21
N ARG A 13 -3.37 12.11 1.63
CA ARG A 13 -4.06 11.61 0.44
C ARG A 13 -3.22 11.91 -0.78
N HIS A 14 -2.94 10.87 -1.55
CA HIS A 14 -2.49 11.06 -2.92
C HIS A 14 -3.66 11.67 -3.73
N PRO A 15 -3.41 12.55 -4.73
CA PRO A 15 -4.49 13.19 -5.50
C PRO A 15 -5.43 12.22 -6.20
N VAL A 16 -4.98 10.98 -6.44
CA VAL A 16 -5.76 9.87 -6.97
C VAL A 16 -5.60 8.65 -6.08
N ASP A 17 -6.68 7.88 -5.94
CA ASP A 17 -6.72 6.69 -5.07
C ASP A 17 -6.04 5.46 -5.69
N ALA A 18 -5.81 5.44 -7.00
CA ALA A 18 -5.09 4.38 -7.68
C ALA A 18 -4.03 4.94 -8.61
N VAL A 19 -2.89 4.25 -8.71
CA VAL A 19 -1.79 4.61 -9.60
C VAL A 19 -1.31 3.40 -10.40
N PRO A 20 -0.77 3.58 -11.61
CA PRO A 20 -0.16 2.48 -12.36
C PRO A 20 0.99 1.82 -11.58
N ALA A 21 1.18 0.51 -11.73
CA ALA A 21 2.26 -0.22 -11.05
C ALA A 21 3.67 0.40 -11.23
N PRO A 22 4.07 0.93 -12.41
CA PRO A 22 5.34 1.66 -12.54
C PRO A 22 5.42 2.91 -11.66
N LYS A 23 4.33 3.68 -11.57
CA LYS A 23 4.29 4.88 -10.72
C LYS A 23 4.35 4.52 -9.24
N PHE A 24 3.67 3.45 -8.85
CA PHE A 24 3.77 2.92 -7.50
C PHE A 24 5.21 2.51 -7.16
N ALA A 25 5.94 1.91 -8.11
CA ALA A 25 7.35 1.55 -7.92
C ALA A 25 8.23 2.77 -7.63
N GLU A 26 8.04 3.87 -8.36
CA GLU A 26 8.72 5.14 -8.08
C GLU A 26 8.44 5.66 -6.66
N MET A 27 7.17 5.63 -6.23
CA MET A 27 6.76 6.13 -4.92
C MET A 27 7.44 5.40 -3.76
N ILE A 28 7.71 4.10 -3.91
CA ILE A 28 8.33 3.28 -2.86
C ILE A 28 9.83 3.04 -3.08
N GLY A 29 10.44 3.68 -4.08
CA GLY A 29 11.86 3.55 -4.40
C GLY A 29 12.28 2.15 -4.87
N LYS A 30 11.39 1.43 -5.58
CA LYS A 30 11.68 0.10 -6.16
C LYS A 30 11.72 0.16 -7.68
N THR A 31 12.34 -0.86 -8.30
CA THR A 31 12.29 -1.02 -9.75
C THR A 31 10.90 -1.49 -10.19
N ALA A 32 10.49 -1.13 -11.41
CA ALA A 32 9.21 -1.57 -11.98
C ALA A 32 9.10 -3.11 -12.06
N ASN A 33 10.21 -3.80 -12.36
CA ASN A 33 10.25 -5.27 -12.38
C ASN A 33 9.97 -5.87 -10.99
N ALA A 34 10.57 -5.33 -9.94
CA ALA A 34 10.35 -5.82 -8.57
C ALA A 34 8.88 -5.66 -8.15
N VAL A 35 8.25 -4.53 -8.49
CA VAL A 35 6.81 -4.34 -8.23
C VAL A 35 5.96 -5.26 -9.11
N GLY A 36 6.36 -5.50 -10.36
CA GLY A 36 5.71 -6.48 -11.24
C GLY A 36 5.71 -7.90 -10.66
N ASP A 37 6.83 -8.32 -10.07
CA ASP A 37 6.93 -9.60 -9.37
C ASP A 37 6.07 -9.60 -8.10
N MET A 38 6.03 -8.50 -7.34
CA MET A 38 5.13 -8.38 -6.18
C MET A 38 3.64 -8.50 -6.57
N VAL A 39 3.24 -7.93 -7.71
CA VAL A 39 1.89 -8.09 -8.25
C VAL A 39 1.62 -9.55 -8.62
N ARG A 40 2.57 -10.21 -9.29
CA ARG A 40 2.45 -11.64 -9.66
C ARG A 40 2.32 -12.54 -8.44
N ASP A 41 3.05 -12.22 -7.38
CA ASP A 41 3.02 -12.93 -6.10
C ASP A 41 1.80 -12.59 -5.22
N GLY A 42 0.90 -11.71 -5.68
CA GLY A 42 -0.30 -11.34 -4.92
C GLY A 42 -0.03 -10.49 -3.68
N LYS A 43 1.10 -9.76 -3.62
CA LYS A 43 1.52 -8.96 -2.45
C LYS A 43 0.91 -7.56 -2.39
N LEU A 44 0.16 -7.15 -3.42
CA LEU A 44 -0.34 -5.77 -3.57
C LEU A 44 -1.84 -5.74 -3.91
N PRO A 45 -2.58 -4.71 -3.45
CA PRO A 45 -3.99 -4.52 -3.78
C PRO A 45 -4.12 -3.98 -5.22
N VAL A 46 -4.26 -4.89 -6.17
CA VAL A 46 -4.25 -4.59 -7.62
C VAL A 46 -5.66 -4.53 -8.17
N VAL A 47 -5.95 -3.47 -8.91
CA VAL A 47 -7.10 -3.33 -9.81
C VAL A 47 -6.60 -3.55 -11.24
N GLN A 48 -7.18 -4.54 -11.92
CA GLN A 48 -6.85 -4.81 -13.32
C GLN A 48 -7.76 -3.99 -14.23
N MET A 49 -7.18 -3.04 -14.97
CA MET A 49 -7.89 -2.29 -15.99
C MET A 49 -7.70 -2.97 -17.34
N LYS A 50 -8.79 -3.45 -17.94
CA LYS A 50 -8.78 -4.17 -19.22
C LYS A 50 -9.79 -3.52 -20.17
N ASN A 51 -9.44 -3.44 -21.45
CA ASN A 51 -10.41 -3.06 -22.48
C ASN A 51 -11.55 -4.11 -22.52
N PRO A 52 -12.81 -3.72 -22.32
CA PRO A 52 -13.94 -4.65 -22.29
C PRO A 52 -14.20 -5.35 -23.64
N GLU A 53 -13.82 -4.73 -24.76
CA GLU A 53 -14.04 -5.25 -26.11
C GLU A 53 -12.92 -6.19 -26.58
N SER A 54 -11.76 -6.16 -25.91
CA SER A 54 -10.60 -6.97 -26.27
C SER A 54 -10.49 -8.18 -25.35
N LEU A 55 -10.74 -9.37 -25.90
CA LEU A 55 -10.58 -10.63 -25.18
C LEU A 55 -9.11 -10.98 -24.90
N THR A 56 -8.18 -10.55 -25.75
CA THR A 56 -6.78 -11.04 -25.77
C THR A 56 -5.73 -10.08 -25.21
N ASN A 57 -5.99 -8.77 -25.17
CA ASN A 57 -5.01 -7.82 -24.64
C ASN A 57 -4.78 -8.01 -23.15
N ARG A 58 -3.52 -7.79 -22.74
CA ARG A 58 -3.10 -7.80 -21.34
C ARG A 58 -3.74 -6.65 -20.59
N SER A 59 -4.15 -6.90 -19.35
CA SER A 59 -4.65 -5.86 -18.45
C SER A 59 -3.50 -5.00 -17.94
N GLU A 60 -3.81 -3.73 -17.68
CA GLU A 60 -2.94 -2.84 -16.92
C GLU A 60 -3.17 -3.04 -15.43
N ASN A 61 -2.08 -3.10 -14.67
CA ASN A 61 -2.15 -3.26 -13.21
C ASN A 61 -2.06 -1.88 -12.53
N TRP A 62 -3.12 -1.54 -11.82
CA TRP A 62 -3.22 -0.32 -11.01
C TRP A 62 -3.23 -0.70 -9.53
N ILE A 63 -2.47 0.02 -8.70
CA ILE A 63 -2.37 -0.24 -7.26
C ILE A 63 -3.30 0.72 -6.54
N TYR A 64 -4.20 0.18 -5.72
CA TYR A 64 -5.14 0.98 -4.92
C TYR A 64 -4.49 1.42 -3.60
N ILE A 65 -4.18 2.71 -3.51
CA ILE A 65 -3.39 3.31 -2.43
C ILE A 65 -4.11 3.27 -1.08
N PRO A 66 -5.42 3.60 -0.97
CA PRO A 66 -6.11 3.59 0.32
C PRO A 66 -6.06 2.22 1.01
N GLU A 67 -6.25 1.13 0.28
CA GLU A 67 -6.20 -0.22 0.85
C GLU A 67 -4.79 -0.62 1.24
N PHE A 68 -3.78 -0.26 0.43
CA PHE A 68 -2.39 -0.46 0.80
C PHE A 68 -2.06 0.25 2.12
N ASN A 69 -2.42 1.54 2.24
CA ASN A 69 -2.17 2.32 3.45
C ASN A 69 -2.94 1.79 4.67
N ARG A 70 -4.19 1.35 4.49
CA ARG A 70 -5.00 0.72 5.53
C ARG A 70 -4.32 -0.55 6.05
N ALA A 71 -3.91 -1.45 5.15
CA ALA A 71 -3.28 -2.70 5.52
C ALA A 71 -1.91 -2.49 6.20
N MET A 72 -1.10 -1.55 5.69
CA MET A 72 0.19 -1.20 6.32
C MET A 72 0.02 -0.66 7.74
N ARG A 73 -1.01 0.17 7.95
CA ARG A 73 -1.39 0.69 9.27
C ARG A 73 -1.79 -0.44 10.20
N ASP A 74 -2.70 -1.30 9.76
CA ASP A 74 -3.15 -2.46 10.55
C ASP A 74 -1.98 -3.38 10.92
N ALA A 75 -1.08 -3.64 9.98
CA ALA A 75 0.11 -4.45 10.19
C ALA A 75 1.10 -3.82 11.19
N TYR A 76 1.14 -2.50 11.32
CA TYR A 76 1.94 -1.82 12.33
C TYR A 76 1.30 -1.92 13.72
N PHE A 77 0.00 -1.62 13.84
CA PHE A 77 -0.69 -1.61 15.14
C PHE A 77 -1.01 -2.99 15.71
N ASN A 78 -1.05 -4.03 14.88
CA ASN A 78 -1.26 -5.41 15.34
C ASN A 78 0.01 -6.03 15.98
N ARG A 79 1.16 -5.35 15.96
CA ARG A 79 2.40 -5.86 16.58
C ARG A 79 2.33 -5.76 18.10
N PRO A 80 3.04 -6.63 18.85
CA PRO A 80 3.22 -6.48 20.29
C PRO A 80 3.72 -5.07 20.63
N LYS A 81 3.19 -4.48 21.71
CA LYS A 81 3.48 -3.09 22.09
C LYS A 81 4.98 -2.87 22.27
N GLU A 82 5.66 -3.83 22.87
CA GLU A 82 7.11 -3.81 23.11
C GLU A 82 7.87 -3.66 21.80
N GLN A 83 7.48 -4.36 20.74
CA GLN A 83 8.13 -4.25 19.43
C GLN A 83 7.74 -2.98 18.68
N ARG A 84 6.47 -2.55 18.82
CA ARG A 84 5.94 -1.35 18.15
C ARG A 84 6.58 -0.07 18.69
N ASP A 85 6.79 0.00 20.00
CA ASP A 85 7.16 1.21 20.72
C ASP A 85 8.65 1.21 21.15
N ALA A 86 9.39 0.10 21.01
CA ALA A 86 10.81 0.02 21.41
C ALA A 86 11.69 1.13 20.82
N TRP A 87 11.37 1.61 19.61
CA TRP A 87 12.13 2.67 18.96
C TRP A 87 11.92 4.06 19.60
N LEU A 88 10.86 4.27 20.39
CA LEU A 88 10.58 5.55 21.07
C LEU A 88 11.70 5.93 22.05
N LEU A 89 12.33 4.94 22.69
CA LEU A 89 13.47 5.13 23.57
C LEU A 89 14.64 5.87 22.87
N TRP A 90 14.80 5.66 21.56
CA TRP A 90 15.88 6.26 20.78
C TRP A 90 15.63 7.73 20.41
N ILE A 91 14.40 8.22 20.62
CA ILE A 91 14.01 9.61 20.36
C ILE A 91 13.59 10.35 21.65
N GLY A 92 13.83 9.74 22.82
CA GLY A 92 13.58 10.36 24.13
C GLY A 92 12.11 10.33 24.58
N LEU A 93 11.32 9.35 24.11
CA LEU A 93 9.95 9.07 24.53
C LEU A 93 9.82 7.72 25.25
#